data_AF-A0AAP0PTM3-F1
#
_entry.id   AF-A0AAP0PTM3-F1
#
_cell.length_a   1.000
_cell.length_b   1.000
_cell.length_c   1.000
_cell.angle_alpha   90.00
_cell.angle_beta   90.00
_cell.angle_gamma   90.00
#
_symmetry.space_group_name_H-M   'P 1'
#
loop_
_entity.id
_entity.type
_entity.pdbx_description
1 polymer ?
#
loop_
_entity_poly.entity_id
_entity_poly.type
_entity_poly.pdbx_seq_one_letter_code
_entity_poly.pdbx_strand_id
1 'polypeptide(L)'
;MYARLRDPSPSVRKNAVLVLSHLILNDMMKVKGYINEMAILIEDEDERISSLAKLFFHELSKKGGNPIYNLLPDILGRLSNQDMVKEVFCNITQFLISSIKKDKQMEALVEKLCHRFNGVTDAKQWEYISYCLSQLSFTEKGMKKLMESFKIYQHVLCEDSVMENFKNIIRQLCTGEYRKAGIPVGYKGCQFHRVIKDFMIQAGDFVKIRKNKRQTARNAQLHQQKVTSLEGLVTSSENTEDAKGHSSQGECLNRY
;
A
#
# COMPACT_ATOMS: atom_id res chain seq x y z
N MET A 1 -14.42 9.50 32.49
CA MET A 1 -15.11 8.24 32.12
C MET A 1 -14.19 7.30 31.35
N TYR A 2 -13.66 7.69 30.18
CA TYR A 2 -12.74 6.86 29.38
C TYR A 2 -11.45 6.43 30.10
N ALA A 3 -10.97 7.19 31.09
CA ALA A 3 -9.81 6.80 31.91
C ALA A 3 -9.99 5.44 32.62
N ARG A 4 -11.23 5.02 32.89
CA ARG A 4 -11.53 3.71 33.50
C ARG A 4 -11.29 2.53 32.55
N LEU A 5 -11.09 2.78 31.25
CA LEU A 5 -10.70 1.76 30.28
C LEU A 5 -9.24 1.33 30.45
N ARG A 6 -8.40 2.12 31.14
CA ARG A 6 -7.00 1.77 31.45
C ARG A 6 -6.80 1.37 32.91
N ASP A 7 -7.88 1.08 33.61
CA ASP A 7 -7.80 0.74 35.03
C ASP A 7 -7.05 -0.59 35.22
N PRO A 8 -6.16 -0.73 36.22
CA PRO A 8 -5.47 -2.00 36.47
C PRO A 8 -6.45 -3.14 36.78
N SER A 9 -7.62 -2.85 37.34
CA SER A 9 -8.62 -3.86 37.65
C SER A 9 -9.41 -4.29 36.41
N PRO A 10 -9.38 -5.59 36.01
CA PRO A 10 -10.17 -6.09 34.88
C PRO A 10 -11.67 -5.88 35.07
N SER A 11 -12.16 -5.98 36.31
CA SER A 11 -13.57 -5.74 36.63
C SER A 11 -14.01 -4.30 36.33
N VAL A 12 -13.12 -3.32 36.61
CA VAL A 12 -13.40 -1.90 36.33
C VAL A 12 -13.38 -1.65 34.83
N ARG A 13 -12.39 -2.17 34.10
CA ARG A 13 -12.30 -2.07 32.64
C ARG A 13 -13.53 -2.70 31.97
N LYS A 14 -13.91 -3.92 32.36
CA LYS A 14 -15.11 -4.62 31.86
C LYS A 14 -16.37 -3.78 32.03
N ASN A 15 -16.61 -3.25 33.22
CA ASN A 15 -17.77 -2.41 33.49
C ASN A 15 -17.73 -1.12 32.67
N ALA A 16 -16.55 -0.50 32.52
CA ALA A 16 -16.37 0.68 31.68
C ALA A 16 -16.71 0.39 30.21
N VAL A 17 -16.26 -0.74 29.65
CA VAL A 17 -16.59 -1.16 28.28
C VAL A 17 -18.10 -1.32 28.11
N LEU A 18 -18.78 -2.01 29.04
CA LEU A 18 -20.22 -2.24 28.96
C LEU A 18 -21.01 -0.93 29.00
N VAL A 19 -20.71 -0.05 29.96
CA VAL A 19 -21.42 1.23 30.10
C VAL A 19 -21.17 2.12 28.88
N LEU A 20 -19.91 2.25 28.44
CA LEU A 20 -19.60 3.06 27.26
C LEU A 20 -20.21 2.49 25.98
N SER A 21 -20.22 1.16 25.82
CA SER A 21 -20.88 0.50 24.70
C SER A 21 -22.36 0.85 24.67
N HIS A 22 -23.04 0.74 25.81
CA HIS A 22 -24.46 1.07 25.90
C HIS A 22 -24.74 2.55 25.58
N LEU A 23 -23.96 3.47 26.13
CA LEU A 23 -24.14 4.92 25.89
C LEU A 23 -23.88 5.31 24.43
N ILE A 24 -22.84 4.77 23.81
CA ILE A 24 -22.48 5.07 22.43
C ILE A 24 -23.48 4.41 21.45
N LEU A 25 -23.77 3.12 21.65
CA LEU A 25 -24.65 2.38 20.75
C LEU A 25 -26.10 2.85 20.84
N ASN A 26 -26.51 3.52 21.91
CA ASN A 26 -27.85 4.12 22.02
C ASN A 26 -27.88 5.62 21.69
N ASP A 27 -26.84 6.17 21.05
CA ASP A 27 -26.73 7.59 20.68
C ASP A 27 -26.83 8.58 21.87
N MET A 28 -26.68 8.09 23.10
CA MET A 28 -26.63 8.91 24.31
C MET A 28 -25.29 9.63 24.46
N MET A 29 -24.24 9.13 23.80
CA MET A 29 -22.91 9.69 23.83
C MET A 29 -22.26 9.71 22.43
N LYS A 30 -21.63 10.84 22.08
CA LYS A 30 -20.85 10.96 20.85
C LYS A 30 -19.46 10.37 21.01
N VAL A 31 -18.99 9.73 19.95
CA VAL A 31 -17.78 8.89 19.91
C VAL A 31 -16.47 9.69 19.71
N LYS A 32 -16.54 11.03 19.62
CA LYS A 32 -15.40 11.84 19.16
C LYS A 32 -14.23 11.85 20.15
N GLY A 33 -13.03 11.46 19.68
CA GLY A 33 -11.74 11.69 20.34
C GLY A 33 -11.32 10.69 21.42
N TYR A 34 -12.17 9.74 21.80
CA TYR A 34 -11.85 8.74 22.84
C TYR A 34 -12.08 7.29 22.41
N ILE A 35 -12.56 7.09 21.17
CA ILE A 35 -12.84 5.75 20.64
C ILE A 35 -11.58 4.91 20.44
N ASN A 36 -10.41 5.55 20.31
CA ASN A 36 -9.12 4.89 20.29
C ASN A 36 -8.86 4.12 21.60
N GLU A 37 -9.36 4.61 22.74
CA GLU A 37 -9.23 3.91 24.04
C GLU A 37 -10.01 2.60 24.04
N MET A 38 -11.17 2.56 23.39
CA MET A 38 -11.93 1.34 23.19
C MET A 38 -11.23 0.39 22.20
N ALA A 39 -10.56 0.95 21.18
CA ALA A 39 -9.83 0.17 20.17
C ALA A 39 -8.64 -0.58 20.77
N ILE A 40 -7.91 0.02 21.72
CA ILE A 40 -6.79 -0.65 22.42
C ILE A 40 -7.25 -1.93 23.12
N LEU A 41 -8.48 -1.92 23.66
CA LEU A 41 -9.05 -3.07 24.37
C LEU A 41 -9.36 -4.28 23.48
N ILE A 42 -9.26 -4.16 22.15
CA ILE A 42 -9.34 -5.31 21.24
C ILE A 42 -8.25 -6.33 21.57
N GLU A 43 -7.09 -5.86 22.05
CA GLU A 43 -5.94 -6.69 22.45
C GLU A 43 -5.73 -6.64 23.99
N ASP A 44 -6.80 -6.51 24.78
CA ASP A 44 -6.72 -6.58 26.25
C ASP A 44 -6.30 -7.99 26.72
N GLU A 45 -5.55 -8.05 27.81
CA GLU A 45 -5.10 -9.29 28.46
C GLU A 45 -6.26 -10.17 28.95
N ASP A 46 -7.37 -9.59 29.40
CA ASP A 46 -8.60 -10.36 29.73
C ASP A 46 -9.41 -10.60 28.45
N GLU A 47 -9.47 -11.85 28.03
CA GLU A 47 -10.16 -12.31 26.82
C GLU A 47 -11.63 -11.87 26.76
N ARG A 48 -12.30 -11.74 27.92
CA ARG A 48 -13.70 -11.27 27.98
C ARG A 48 -13.79 -9.80 27.64
N ILE A 49 -12.81 -8.99 28.07
CA ILE A 49 -12.74 -7.57 27.73
C ILE A 49 -12.44 -7.42 26.23
N SER A 50 -11.47 -8.17 25.71
CA SER A 50 -11.19 -8.25 24.27
C SER A 50 -12.44 -8.59 23.46
N SER A 51 -13.19 -9.60 23.89
CA SER A 51 -14.44 -10.02 23.25
C SER A 51 -15.51 -8.93 23.28
N LEU A 52 -15.66 -8.22 24.40
CA LEU A 52 -16.62 -7.11 24.53
C LEU A 52 -16.23 -5.92 23.63
N ALA A 53 -14.94 -5.58 23.54
CA ALA A 53 -14.46 -4.52 22.67
C ALA A 53 -14.69 -4.87 21.19
N LYS A 54 -14.37 -6.11 20.78
CA LYS A 54 -14.64 -6.62 19.43
C LYS A 54 -16.14 -6.59 19.10
N LEU A 55 -17.00 -7.02 20.04
CA LEU A 55 -18.46 -6.95 19.89
C LEU A 55 -18.95 -5.51 19.74
N PHE A 56 -18.43 -4.57 20.53
CA PHE A 56 -18.77 -3.16 20.43
C PHE A 56 -18.50 -2.60 19.04
N PHE A 57 -17.30 -2.83 18.47
CA PHE A 57 -16.98 -2.37 17.13
C PHE A 57 -17.77 -3.10 16.04
N HIS A 58 -18.08 -4.38 16.24
CA HIS A 58 -18.97 -5.10 15.34
C HIS A 58 -20.37 -4.45 15.29
N GLU A 59 -20.98 -4.15 16.44
CA GLU A 59 -22.28 -3.49 16.49
C GLU A 59 -22.21 -2.03 15.99
N LEU A 60 -21.12 -1.33 16.28
CA LEU A 60 -20.90 0.02 15.76
C LEU A 60 -20.81 0.00 14.23
N SER A 61 -20.18 -1.01 13.61
CA SER A 61 -20.04 -1.13 12.16
C SER A 61 -21.39 -1.25 11.44
N LYS A 62 -22.39 -1.84 12.12
CA LYS A 62 -23.76 -2.02 11.61
C LYS A 62 -24.59 -0.75 11.72
N LYS A 63 -24.22 0.19 12.60
CA LYS A 63 -24.92 1.47 12.72
C LYS A 63 -24.86 2.28 11.43
N GLY A 64 -25.88 3.11 11.23
CA GLY A 64 -26.14 3.87 10.00
C GLY A 64 -24.87 4.40 9.33
N GLY A 65 -24.60 3.91 8.12
CA GLY A 65 -23.47 4.36 7.32
C GLY A 65 -22.09 3.88 7.76
N ASN A 66 -21.97 2.93 8.70
CA ASN A 66 -20.73 2.44 9.33
C ASN A 66 -19.84 3.60 9.82
N PRO A 67 -19.96 4.05 11.07
CA PRO A 67 -19.15 5.14 11.60
C PRO A 67 -17.63 4.87 11.59
N ILE A 68 -17.19 3.60 11.52
CA ILE A 68 -15.79 3.20 11.69
C ILE A 68 -14.90 3.84 10.62
N TYR A 69 -15.28 3.87 9.34
CA TYR A 69 -14.42 4.48 8.29
C TYR A 69 -14.20 5.99 8.49
N ASN A 70 -15.08 6.67 9.24
CA ASN A 70 -14.90 8.07 9.61
C ASN A 70 -14.01 8.25 10.84
N LEU A 71 -14.04 7.29 11.75
CA LEU A 71 -13.25 7.30 12.99
C LEU A 71 -11.84 6.76 12.79
N LEU A 72 -11.63 5.89 11.78
CA LEU A 72 -10.38 5.17 11.58
C LEU A 72 -9.16 6.08 11.43
N PRO A 73 -9.17 7.20 10.68
CA PRO A 73 -8.01 8.08 10.60
C PRO A 73 -7.61 8.74 11.93
N ASP A 74 -8.59 9.04 12.80
CA ASP A 74 -8.34 9.59 14.15
C ASP A 74 -7.81 8.51 15.09
N ILE A 75 -8.40 7.30 15.06
CA ILE A 75 -7.91 6.13 15.81
C ILE A 75 -6.46 5.85 15.43
N LEU A 76 -6.20 5.68 14.13
CA LEU A 76 -4.87 5.47 13.56
C LEU A 76 -3.88 6.49 14.10
N GLY A 77 -4.27 7.77 14.05
CA GLY A 77 -3.42 8.85 14.50
C GLY A 77 -3.09 8.85 15.96
N ARG A 78 -4.02 8.42 16.82
CA ARG A 78 -3.74 8.30 18.25
C ARG A 78 -2.92 7.06 18.56
N LEU A 79 -3.21 5.93 17.92
CA LEU A 79 -2.45 4.69 18.13
C LEU A 79 -1.01 4.84 17.62
N SER A 80 -0.79 5.52 16.49
CA SER A 80 0.54 5.73 15.92
C SER A 80 1.45 6.61 16.79
N ASN A 81 0.85 7.48 17.63
CA ASN A 81 1.56 8.34 18.57
C ASN A 81 1.81 7.67 19.94
N GLN A 82 1.24 6.50 20.17
CA GLN A 82 1.42 5.76 21.42
C GLN A 82 2.61 4.81 21.30
N ASP A 83 3.31 4.62 22.41
CA ASP A 83 4.35 3.62 22.50
C ASP A 83 3.71 2.24 22.69
N MET A 84 3.40 1.59 21.57
CA MET A 84 2.85 0.24 21.52
C MET A 84 3.64 -0.63 20.58
N VAL A 85 3.58 -1.94 20.84
CA VAL A 85 4.15 -2.98 19.98
C VAL A 85 3.47 -2.93 18.61
N LYS A 86 4.28 -3.00 17.55
CA LYS A 86 3.80 -2.94 16.15
C LYS A 86 2.73 -4.00 15.86
N GLU A 87 2.87 -5.20 16.39
CA GLU A 87 1.90 -6.29 16.21
C GLU A 87 0.51 -5.94 16.78
N VAL A 88 0.45 -5.37 17.98
CA VAL A 88 -0.80 -4.91 18.61
C VAL A 88 -1.48 -3.86 17.72
N PHE A 89 -0.70 -2.89 17.23
CA PHE A 89 -1.20 -1.89 16.28
C PHE A 89 -1.77 -2.54 15.01
N CYS A 90 -1.03 -3.50 14.44
CA CYS A 90 -1.43 -4.23 13.23
C CYS A 90 -2.74 -5.00 13.46
N ASN A 91 -2.88 -5.73 14.56
CA ASN A 91 -4.07 -6.51 14.89
C ASN A 91 -5.31 -5.60 15.04
N ILE A 92 -5.19 -4.51 15.79
CA ILE A 92 -6.27 -3.53 15.99
C ILE A 92 -6.71 -2.93 14.66
N THR A 93 -5.76 -2.44 13.86
CA THR A 93 -6.09 -1.76 12.60
C THR A 93 -6.63 -2.72 11.55
N GLN A 94 -6.12 -3.95 11.45
CA GLN A 94 -6.67 -5.00 10.58
C GLN A 94 -8.11 -5.35 10.96
N PHE A 95 -8.39 -5.52 12.26
CA PHE A 95 -9.75 -5.76 12.74
C PHE A 95 -10.70 -4.62 12.33
N LEU A 96 -10.31 -3.36 12.57
CA LEU A 96 -11.14 -2.21 12.23
C LEU A 96 -11.36 -2.06 10.72
N ILE A 97 -10.32 -2.26 9.91
CA ILE A 97 -10.40 -2.21 8.44
C ILE A 97 -11.30 -3.32 7.90
N SER A 98 -11.20 -4.54 8.43
CA SER A 98 -12.01 -5.68 7.96
C SER A 98 -13.52 -5.51 8.17
N SER A 99 -13.92 -4.62 9.09
CA SER A 99 -15.32 -4.24 9.30
C SER A 99 -15.91 -3.38 8.18
N ILE A 100 -15.07 -2.76 7.34
CA ILE A 100 -15.48 -1.84 6.27
C ILE A 100 -15.65 -2.64 4.99
N LYS A 101 -16.89 -2.92 4.58
CA LYS A 101 -17.17 -3.77 3.41
C LYS A 101 -17.65 -3.02 2.16
N LYS A 102 -17.94 -1.71 2.27
CA LYS A 102 -18.49 -0.93 1.15
C LYS A 102 -17.38 -0.26 0.35
N ASP A 103 -17.35 -0.52 -0.95
CA ASP A 103 -16.38 0.05 -1.90
C ASP A 103 -16.26 1.59 -1.77
N LYS A 104 -17.39 2.31 -1.69
CA LYS A 104 -17.40 3.78 -1.52
C LYS A 104 -16.71 4.25 -0.21
N GLN A 105 -16.81 3.46 0.86
CA GLN A 105 -16.17 3.78 2.14
C GLN A 105 -14.66 3.51 2.06
N MET A 106 -14.26 2.42 1.40
CA MET A 106 -12.84 2.12 1.13
C MET A 106 -12.20 3.23 0.27
N GLU A 107 -12.87 3.65 -0.80
CA GLU A 107 -12.42 4.76 -1.66
C GLU A 107 -12.28 6.08 -0.91
N ALA A 108 -13.16 6.36 0.05
CA ALA A 108 -13.03 7.54 0.92
C ALA A 108 -11.88 7.38 1.91
N LEU A 109 -11.63 6.16 2.40
CA LEU A 109 -10.57 5.89 3.35
C LEU A 109 -9.18 6.01 2.71
N VAL A 110 -9.00 5.55 1.47
CA VAL A 110 -7.75 5.75 0.71
C VAL A 110 -7.35 7.23 0.70
N GLU A 111 -8.28 8.10 0.33
CA GLU A 111 -8.05 9.55 0.27
C GLU A 111 -7.71 10.12 1.64
N LYS A 112 -8.46 9.78 2.69
CA LYS A 112 -8.21 10.24 4.06
C LYS A 112 -6.86 9.79 4.60
N LEU A 113 -6.45 8.55 4.32
CA LEU A 113 -5.15 8.03 4.75
C LEU A 113 -4.01 8.68 3.98
N CYS A 114 -4.15 8.92 2.67
CA CYS A 114 -3.15 9.66 1.90
C CYS A 114 -2.93 11.07 2.47
N HIS A 115 -4.03 11.81 2.72
CA HIS A 115 -3.94 13.15 3.32
C HIS A 115 -3.29 13.16 4.70
N ARG A 116 -3.28 12.01 5.39
CA ARG A 116 -2.69 11.90 6.72
C ARG A 116 -1.16 11.91 6.72
N PHE A 117 -0.51 11.70 5.58
CA PHE A 117 0.94 11.94 5.48
C PHE A 117 1.30 13.43 5.64
N ASN A 118 0.38 14.36 5.37
CA ASN A 118 0.64 15.78 5.56
C ASN A 118 0.88 16.11 7.04
N GLY A 119 2.00 16.79 7.32
CA GLY A 119 2.35 17.25 8.66
C GLY A 119 2.86 16.15 9.60
N VAL A 120 3.03 14.92 9.12
CA VAL A 120 3.70 13.85 9.84
C VAL A 120 5.18 13.87 9.44
N THR A 121 6.07 13.92 10.43
CA THR A 121 7.53 13.92 10.21
C THR A 121 8.23 12.69 10.79
N ASP A 122 7.47 11.80 11.43
CA ASP A 122 7.98 10.59 12.09
C ASP A 122 7.88 9.39 11.14
N ALA A 123 9.04 8.78 10.85
CA ALA A 123 9.14 7.61 9.98
C ALA A 123 8.30 6.43 10.47
N LYS A 124 8.19 6.23 11.79
CA LYS A 124 7.34 5.17 12.38
C LYS A 124 5.87 5.39 12.01
N GLN A 125 5.41 6.64 12.02
CA GLN A 125 4.04 6.97 11.64
C GLN A 125 3.81 6.83 10.15
N TRP A 126 4.79 7.17 9.31
CA TRP A 126 4.71 6.92 7.86
C TRP A 126 4.57 5.42 7.57
N GLU A 127 5.34 4.59 8.26
CA GLU A 127 5.24 3.14 8.16
C GLU A 127 3.83 2.66 8.53
N TYR A 128 3.27 3.11 9.66
CA TYR A 128 1.93 2.73 10.09
C TYR A 128 0.81 3.19 9.15
N ILE A 129 0.89 4.42 8.61
CA ILE A 129 -0.09 4.91 7.64
C ILE A 129 -0.01 4.08 6.34
N SER A 130 1.21 3.84 5.84
CA SER A 130 1.43 3.05 4.62
C SER A 130 1.01 1.59 4.78
N TYR A 131 1.24 1.01 5.97
CA TYR A 131 0.73 -0.32 6.31
C TYR A 131 -0.79 -0.35 6.22
N CYS A 132 -1.51 0.56 6.90
CA CYS A 132 -2.97 0.61 6.83
C CYS A 132 -3.49 0.79 5.40
N LEU A 133 -2.83 1.60 4.57
CA LEU A 133 -3.15 1.72 3.15
C LEU A 133 -3.01 0.38 2.41
N SER A 134 -1.95 -0.39 2.70
CA SER A 134 -1.71 -1.71 2.09
C SER A 134 -2.74 -2.78 2.46
N GLN A 135 -3.46 -2.59 3.57
CA GLN A 135 -4.51 -3.50 4.03
C GLN A 135 -5.88 -3.21 3.37
N LEU A 136 -6.01 -2.10 2.64
CA LEU A 136 -7.26 -1.75 1.97
C LEU A 136 -7.45 -2.56 0.70
N SER A 137 -8.69 -2.98 0.46
CA SER A 137 -9.08 -3.50 -0.85
C SER A 137 -9.25 -2.35 -1.85
N PHE A 138 -8.41 -2.29 -2.88
CA PHE A 138 -8.47 -1.24 -3.88
C PHE A 138 -9.46 -1.58 -5.00
N THR A 139 -10.41 -0.68 -5.25
CA THR A 139 -11.16 -0.62 -6.51
C THR A 139 -10.38 0.22 -7.53
N GLU A 140 -10.77 0.17 -8.80
CA GLU A 140 -10.22 1.04 -9.86
C GLU A 140 -10.28 2.53 -9.47
N LYS A 141 -11.40 2.96 -8.88
CA LYS A 141 -11.58 4.33 -8.38
C LYS A 141 -10.69 4.63 -7.18
N GLY A 142 -10.56 3.69 -6.25
CA GLY A 142 -9.64 3.81 -5.11
C GLY A 142 -8.20 3.99 -5.57
N MET A 143 -7.79 3.24 -6.60
CA MET A 143 -6.47 3.38 -7.20
C MET A 143 -6.27 4.74 -7.87
N LYS A 144 -7.27 5.22 -8.61
CA LYS A 144 -7.24 6.56 -9.22
C LYS A 144 -6.99 7.63 -8.15
N LYS A 145 -7.68 7.55 -7.01
CA LYS A 145 -7.47 8.46 -5.87
C LYS A 145 -6.07 8.37 -5.28
N LEU A 146 -5.51 7.15 -5.16
CA LEU A 146 -4.14 6.95 -4.70
C LEU A 146 -3.13 7.64 -5.64
N MET A 147 -3.31 7.52 -6.95
CA MET A 147 -2.44 8.18 -7.94
C MET A 147 -2.59 9.70 -7.93
N GLU A 148 -3.82 10.21 -7.84
CA GLU A 148 -4.11 11.65 -7.74
C GLU A 148 -3.47 12.26 -6.48
N SER A 149 -3.36 11.48 -5.42
CA SER A 149 -2.75 11.89 -4.15
C SER A 149 -1.21 11.78 -4.13
N PHE A 150 -0.55 11.42 -5.24
CA PHE A 150 0.90 11.18 -5.29
C PHE A 150 1.74 12.31 -4.70
N LYS A 151 1.39 13.56 -5.00
CA LYS A 151 2.13 14.75 -4.48
C LYS A 151 2.15 14.82 -2.95
N ILE A 152 1.16 14.22 -2.28
CA ILE A 152 1.01 14.25 -0.82
C ILE A 152 2.04 13.31 -0.17
N TYR A 153 2.21 12.09 -0.71
CA TYR A 153 3.04 11.05 -0.08
C TYR A 153 4.37 10.79 -0.81
N GLN A 154 4.66 11.44 -1.94
CA GLN A 154 5.91 11.19 -2.69
C GLN A 154 7.17 11.31 -1.84
N HIS A 155 7.17 12.21 -0.84
CA HIS A 155 8.33 12.45 0.03
C HIS A 155 8.59 11.30 1.01
N VAL A 156 7.58 10.50 1.36
CA VAL A 156 7.75 9.36 2.29
C VAL A 156 8.16 8.07 1.57
N LEU A 157 8.13 8.05 0.24
CA LEU A 157 8.48 6.87 -0.56
C LEU A 157 9.99 6.54 -0.54
N CYS A 158 10.82 7.40 0.05
CA CYS A 158 12.23 7.09 0.27
C CYS A 158 12.46 6.06 1.38
N GLU A 159 11.50 5.89 2.29
CA GLU A 159 11.59 4.89 3.36
C GLU A 159 11.31 3.49 2.83
N ASP A 160 12.21 2.54 3.11
CA ASP A 160 12.13 1.17 2.59
C ASP A 160 10.84 0.46 3.02
N SER A 161 10.44 0.62 4.29
CA SER A 161 9.22 0.01 4.84
C SER A 161 7.96 0.55 4.16
N VAL A 162 7.92 1.86 3.91
CA VAL A 162 6.83 2.52 3.19
C VAL A 162 6.79 2.06 1.75
N MET A 163 7.93 2.07 1.06
CA MET A 163 8.05 1.62 -0.32
C MET A 163 7.59 0.16 -0.48
N GLU A 164 7.92 -0.72 0.46
CA GLU A 164 7.46 -2.12 0.41
C GLU A 164 5.94 -2.23 0.57
N ASN A 165 5.33 -1.43 1.46
CA ASN A 165 3.87 -1.37 1.58
C ASN A 165 3.21 -0.88 0.28
N PHE A 166 3.78 0.13 -0.39
CA PHE A 166 3.30 0.59 -1.69
C PHE A 166 3.49 -0.46 -2.80
N LYS A 167 4.63 -1.16 -2.83
CA LYS A 167 4.84 -2.30 -3.74
C LYS A 167 3.79 -3.38 -3.51
N ASN A 168 3.40 -3.66 -2.28
CA ASN A 168 2.35 -4.63 -1.97
C ASN A 168 0.99 -4.20 -2.51
N ILE A 169 0.63 -2.92 -2.41
CA ILE A 169 -0.58 -2.37 -3.05
C ILE A 169 -0.56 -2.62 -4.56
N ILE A 170 0.55 -2.28 -5.22
CA ILE A 170 0.70 -2.46 -6.67
C ILE A 170 0.67 -3.96 -7.03
N ARG A 171 1.36 -4.82 -6.29
CA ARG A 171 1.37 -6.28 -6.52
C ARG A 171 -0.04 -6.86 -6.45
N GLN A 172 -0.79 -6.59 -5.38
CA GLN A 172 -2.17 -7.07 -5.22
C GLN A 172 -3.07 -6.71 -6.42
N LEU A 173 -2.83 -5.55 -7.04
CA LEU A 173 -3.55 -5.09 -8.22
C LEU A 173 -3.01 -5.70 -9.53
N CYS A 174 -1.70 -5.83 -9.65
CA CYS A 174 -1.03 -6.28 -10.87
C CYS A 174 -1.08 -7.79 -11.07
N THR A 175 -1.18 -8.58 -10.00
CA THR A 175 -1.26 -10.05 -10.06
C THR A 175 -2.68 -10.54 -10.36
N GLY A 176 -3.71 -9.69 -10.21
CA GLY A 176 -5.11 -10.10 -10.38
C GLY A 176 -5.58 -11.13 -9.33
N GLU A 177 -4.86 -11.26 -8.23
CA GLU A 177 -5.20 -12.14 -7.10
C GLU A 177 -6.44 -11.65 -6.35
N TYR A 178 -6.77 -10.36 -6.46
CA TYR A 178 -8.03 -9.84 -5.96
C TYR A 178 -9.20 -10.35 -6.82
N ARG A 179 -9.93 -11.33 -6.27
CA ARG A 179 -11.11 -11.93 -6.90
C ARG A 179 -12.38 -11.52 -6.15
N LYS A 180 -13.32 -10.87 -6.84
CA LYS A 180 -14.68 -10.64 -6.31
C LYS A 180 -15.59 -11.70 -6.93
N ALA A 181 -16.20 -12.55 -6.09
CA ALA A 181 -17.06 -13.66 -6.53
C ALA A 181 -16.38 -14.63 -7.53
N GLY A 182 -15.09 -14.93 -7.33
CA GLY A 182 -14.33 -15.86 -8.18
C GLY A 182 -13.81 -15.25 -9.50
N ILE A 183 -14.16 -14.00 -9.80
CA ILE A 183 -13.70 -13.28 -11.00
C ILE A 183 -12.52 -12.38 -10.62
N PRO A 184 -11.36 -12.46 -11.32
CA PRO A 184 -10.27 -11.52 -11.14
C PRO A 184 -10.76 -10.09 -11.38
N VAL A 185 -10.80 -9.27 -10.34
CA VAL A 185 -11.07 -7.84 -10.41
C VAL A 185 -9.71 -7.16 -10.51
N GLY A 186 -9.15 -7.18 -11.72
CA GLY A 186 -7.97 -6.44 -12.12
C GLY A 186 -8.20 -5.77 -13.47
N TYR A 187 -7.30 -4.88 -13.87
CA TYR A 187 -7.13 -4.22 -15.18
C TYR A 187 -8.34 -3.71 -16.01
N LYS A 188 -9.60 -3.93 -15.65
CA LYS A 188 -10.75 -3.39 -16.38
C LYS A 188 -10.89 -1.91 -16.01
N GLY A 189 -10.41 -1.02 -16.90
CA GLY A 189 -10.51 0.44 -16.78
C GLY A 189 -9.23 1.16 -16.31
N CYS A 190 -8.26 0.45 -15.74
CA CYS A 190 -6.96 1.02 -15.40
C CYS A 190 -6.18 1.45 -16.65
N GLN A 191 -5.52 2.61 -16.60
CA GLN A 191 -4.59 3.04 -17.66
C GLN A 191 -3.48 2.03 -17.87
N PHE A 192 -3.02 1.35 -16.81
CA PHE A 192 -2.02 0.30 -16.85
C PHE A 192 -2.71 -1.06 -16.76
N HIS A 193 -2.46 -1.95 -17.73
CA HIS A 193 -3.13 -3.25 -17.82
C HIS A 193 -2.19 -4.45 -17.67
N ARG A 194 -0.88 -4.22 -17.51
CA ARG A 194 0.11 -5.26 -17.23
C ARG A 194 1.40 -4.66 -16.67
N VAL A 195 1.96 -5.29 -15.63
CA VAL A 195 3.33 -5.04 -15.17
C VAL A 195 4.15 -6.31 -15.37
N ILE A 196 5.18 -6.22 -16.21
CA ILE A 196 6.14 -7.30 -16.45
C ILE A 196 7.42 -6.96 -15.68
N LYS A 197 7.78 -7.82 -14.73
CA LYS A 197 8.96 -7.67 -13.87
C LYS A 197 10.22 -7.48 -14.75
N ASP A 198 11.03 -6.48 -14.39
CA ASP A 198 12.30 -6.11 -15.05
C ASP A 198 12.20 -5.71 -16.54
N PHE A 199 10.99 -5.46 -17.05
CA PHE A 199 10.77 -5.25 -18.48
C PHE A 199 9.89 -4.02 -18.80
N MET A 200 8.62 -4.01 -18.37
CA MET A 200 7.69 -2.98 -18.86
C MET A 200 6.41 -2.85 -18.05
N ILE A 201 5.95 -1.61 -17.86
CA ILE A 201 4.58 -1.28 -17.47
C ILE A 201 3.80 -0.95 -18.75
N GLN A 202 2.79 -1.75 -19.09
CA GLN A 202 1.97 -1.54 -20.30
C GLN A 202 0.73 -0.71 -19.96
N ALA A 203 0.60 0.45 -20.62
CA ALA A 203 -0.58 1.29 -20.55
C ALA A 203 -1.42 1.24 -21.83
N GLY A 204 -2.75 1.29 -21.74
CA GLY A 204 -3.63 1.36 -22.91
C GLY A 204 -5.13 1.19 -22.61
N ASP A 205 -5.96 1.98 -23.30
CA ASP A 205 -7.43 1.98 -23.22
C ASP A 205 -8.05 0.75 -23.91
N PHE A 206 -8.86 -0.01 -23.17
CA PHE A 206 -9.50 -1.25 -23.62
C PHE A 206 -10.57 -1.05 -24.70
N VAL A 207 -11.03 0.18 -24.94
CA VAL A 207 -12.14 0.44 -25.89
C VAL A 207 -11.68 0.40 -27.36
N LYS A 208 -10.37 0.53 -27.65
CA LYS A 208 -9.85 0.56 -29.04
C LYS A 208 -8.86 -0.57 -29.35
N ILE A 209 -9.33 -1.81 -29.26
CA ILE A 209 -8.56 -3.05 -29.52
C ILE A 209 -7.82 -3.06 -30.88
N ARG A 210 -8.33 -2.37 -31.91
CA ARG A 210 -7.77 -2.47 -33.28
C ARG A 210 -6.56 -1.59 -33.58
N LYS A 211 -6.37 -0.44 -32.91
CA LYS A 211 -5.22 0.45 -33.18
C LYS A 211 -4.00 0.10 -32.34
N ASN A 212 -4.20 -0.36 -31.10
CA ASN A 212 -3.09 -0.58 -30.15
C ASN A 212 -2.27 -1.84 -30.44
N LYS A 213 -2.89 -2.94 -30.94
CA LYS A 213 -2.13 -4.16 -31.32
C LYS A 213 -1.07 -3.88 -32.40
N ARG A 214 -1.38 -3.01 -33.37
CA ARG A 214 -0.42 -2.59 -34.41
C ARG A 214 0.73 -1.76 -33.83
N GLN A 215 0.45 -0.90 -32.86
CA GLN A 215 1.48 -0.08 -32.23
C GLN A 215 2.39 -0.90 -31.32
N THR A 216 1.84 -1.84 -30.53
CA THR A 216 2.64 -2.75 -29.70
C THR A 216 3.52 -3.66 -30.54
N ALA A 217 3.00 -4.23 -31.63
CA ALA A 217 3.79 -5.03 -32.57
C ALA A 217 4.90 -4.19 -33.24
N ARG A 218 4.59 -2.95 -33.65
CA ARG A 218 5.56 -2.04 -34.25
C ARG A 218 6.64 -1.59 -33.27
N ASN A 219 6.28 -1.31 -32.01
CA ASN A 219 7.23 -0.94 -30.97
C ASN A 219 8.12 -2.13 -30.54
N ALA A 220 7.57 -3.35 -30.50
CA ALA A 220 8.35 -4.58 -30.27
C ALA A 220 9.34 -4.86 -31.41
N GLN A 221 8.91 -4.67 -32.67
CA GLN A 221 9.80 -4.77 -33.84
C GLN A 221 10.88 -3.69 -33.84
N LEU A 222 10.55 -2.44 -33.49
CA LEU A 222 11.52 -1.36 -33.36
C LEU A 222 12.53 -1.62 -32.23
N HIS A 223 12.11 -2.25 -31.14
CA HIS A 223 13.02 -2.67 -30.07
C HIS A 223 13.93 -3.82 -30.52
N GLN A 224 13.39 -4.84 -31.19
CA GLN A 224 14.21 -5.92 -31.79
C GLN A 224 15.24 -5.38 -32.78
N GLN A 225 14.85 -4.42 -33.64
CA GLN A 225 15.74 -3.77 -34.59
C GLN A 225 16.80 -2.90 -33.90
N LYS A 226 16.46 -2.20 -32.82
CA LYS A 226 17.43 -1.41 -32.04
C LYS A 226 18.43 -2.31 -31.32
N VAL A 227 17.98 -3.38 -30.69
CA VAL A 227 18.86 -4.34 -29.99
C VAL A 227 19.81 -5.02 -30.98
N THR A 228 19.30 -5.50 -32.12
CA THR A 228 20.16 -6.06 -33.18
C THR A 228 21.11 -5.05 -33.81
N SER A 229 20.71 -3.77 -33.93
CA SER A 229 21.61 -2.71 -34.41
C SER A 229 22.73 -2.38 -33.41
N LEU A 230 22.44 -2.46 -32.10
CA LEU A 230 23.43 -2.27 -31.04
C LEU A 230 24.38 -3.46 -30.93
N GLU A 231 23.90 -4.70 -31.08
CA GLU A 231 24.74 -5.90 -31.13
C GLU A 231 25.64 -5.93 -32.38
N GLY A 232 25.16 -5.40 -33.51
CA GLY A 232 25.98 -5.23 -34.73
C GLY A 232 27.06 -4.16 -34.63
N LEU A 233 26.86 -3.13 -33.79
CA LEU A 233 27.85 -2.08 -33.50
C LEU A 233 28.93 -2.56 -32.52
N VAL A 234 28.58 -3.39 -31.53
CA VAL A 234 29.54 -3.96 -30.58
C VAL A 234 30.45 -5.00 -31.25
N THR A 235 29.94 -5.77 -32.21
CA THR A 235 30.73 -6.75 -32.98
C THR A 235 31.61 -6.14 -34.07
N SER A 236 31.37 -4.88 -34.46
CA SER A 236 32.22 -4.15 -35.41
C SER A 236 33.33 -3.34 -34.74
N SER A 237 33.26 -3.11 -33.42
CA SER A 237 34.34 -2.49 -32.64
C SER A 237 35.44 -3.47 -32.19
N GLU A 238 35.20 -4.78 -32.20
CA GLU A 238 36.21 -5.78 -31.81
C GLU A 238 37.12 -6.27 -32.96
N ASN A 239 36.88 -5.87 -34.21
CA ASN A 239 37.62 -6.35 -35.38
C ASN A 239 38.60 -5.33 -36.01
N THR A 240 38.93 -4.22 -35.31
CA THR A 240 39.84 -3.19 -35.86
C THR A 240 41.11 -2.90 -35.06
N GLU A 241 41.48 -3.69 -34.04
CA GLU A 241 42.76 -3.51 -33.33
C GLU A 241 43.91 -4.44 -33.74
N ASP A 242 43.70 -5.45 -34.59
CA ASP A 242 44.78 -6.36 -35.01
C ASP A 242 45.18 -6.21 -36.49
N ALA A 243 45.65 -5.03 -36.89
CA ALA A 243 46.43 -4.90 -38.13
C ALA A 243 47.24 -3.59 -38.20
N LYS A 244 48.38 -3.51 -37.49
CA LYS A 244 49.62 -2.85 -37.95
C LYS A 244 50.75 -2.95 -36.92
N GLY A 245 51.79 -3.73 -37.26
CA GLY A 245 53.07 -3.75 -36.56
C GLY A 245 54.08 -4.72 -37.22
N HIS A 246 54.77 -4.24 -38.27
CA HIS A 246 56.03 -4.76 -38.83
C HIS A 246 57.12 -4.95 -37.74
N SER A 247 58.22 -5.70 -37.84
CA SER A 247 58.89 -6.45 -38.93
C SER A 247 60.06 -7.25 -38.32
N SER A 248 60.57 -8.18 -39.13
CA SER A 248 61.89 -8.81 -39.10
C SER A 248 63.06 -7.92 -38.65
N GLN A 249 63.99 -8.57 -37.96
CA GLN A 249 65.32 -8.12 -37.54
C GLN A 249 66.30 -8.03 -38.73
N GLY A 250 67.23 -7.08 -38.63
CA GLY A 250 68.45 -6.91 -39.43
C GLY A 250 69.17 -5.66 -38.92
N GLU A 251 70.01 -5.79 -37.89
CA GLU A 251 71.47 -6.03 -37.95
C GLU A 251 72.29 -4.74 -37.86
N CYS A 252 73.10 -4.64 -36.82
CA CYS A 252 74.44 -4.08 -36.90
C CYS A 252 75.33 -4.68 -35.80
N LEU A 253 76.19 -5.61 -36.26
CA LEU A 253 77.61 -5.75 -35.93
C LEU A 253 78.08 -5.36 -34.53
N ASN A 254 78.56 -6.37 -33.80
CA ASN A 254 79.56 -6.21 -32.75
C ASN A 254 80.93 -6.69 -33.27
N ARG A 255 81.98 -6.08 -32.72
CA ARG A 255 83.39 -6.21 -33.09
C ARG A 255 83.93 -7.65 -33.09
N TYR A 256 84.89 -7.86 -34.00
CA TYR A 256 85.94 -8.88 -34.12
C TYR A 256 85.54 -10.33 -34.38
#